data_AF-A0A8T2R1R3-F1
#
_entry.id   AF-A0A8T2R1R3-F1
#
_cell.length_a   1.000
_cell.length_b   1.000
_cell.length_c   1.000
_cell.angle_alpha   90.00
_cell.angle_beta   90.00
_cell.angle_gamma   90.00
#
_symmetry.space_group_name_H-M   'P 1'
#
loop_
_entity.id
_entity.type
_entity.pdbx_description
1 polymer ?
#
loop_
_entity_poly.entity_id
_entity_poly.type
_entity_poly.pdbx_seq_one_letter_code
_entity_poly.pdbx_strand_id
1 'polypeptide(L)'
;MHDLDIYIYIYIYIYIYIYTYIHTYIHTYIHTYIHTYIHTYIHTYIHTYIHTYIHTYIHTYIHTYIHTYIHTYIHTYIHTYIHTYIHTYIHTYIHTYIHTYIHTYIHTYIHTYIHTYIHTYTRTYVRTYVRTYIHTYIHTYIHTQTHPHTPTHDDFFRLYMCIDALRMTIIDRKWISMARGNTEVSNHVQRNFWTWIFGRSS
;
A
#
# COMPACT_ATOMS: atom_id res chain seq x y z
N MET A 1 -29.50 110.55 50.30
CA MET A 1 -29.89 109.19 50.71
C MET A 1 -30.31 108.39 49.49
N HIS A 2 -31.31 108.86 48.71
CA HIS A 2 -31.72 108.24 47.45
C HIS A 2 -30.60 108.00 46.41
N ASP A 3 -29.70 108.96 46.17
CA ASP A 3 -28.64 108.79 45.16
C ASP A 3 -27.60 107.73 45.54
N LEU A 4 -27.34 107.57 46.85
CA LEU A 4 -26.41 106.56 47.35
C LEU A 4 -27.02 105.16 47.25
N ASP A 5 -28.32 105.03 47.54
CA ASP A 5 -29.06 103.77 47.42
C ASP A 5 -29.17 103.30 45.96
N ILE A 6 -29.39 104.24 45.02
CA ILE A 6 -29.39 103.95 43.58
C ILE A 6 -28.01 103.50 43.11
N TYR A 7 -26.94 104.17 43.56
CA TYR A 7 -25.57 103.78 43.21
C TYR A 7 -25.22 102.38 43.74
N ILE A 8 -25.56 102.10 45.01
CA ILE A 8 -25.35 100.78 45.63
C ILE A 8 -26.14 99.70 44.89
N TYR A 9 -27.40 99.97 44.54
CA TYR A 9 -28.23 99.03 43.77
C TYR A 9 -27.64 98.73 42.39
N ILE A 10 -27.24 99.75 41.64
CA ILE A 10 -26.61 99.58 40.32
C ILE A 10 -25.30 98.79 40.45
N TYR A 11 -24.49 99.11 41.46
CA TYR A 11 -23.23 98.41 41.71
C TYR A 11 -23.45 96.92 42.03
N ILE A 12 -24.39 96.61 42.94
CA ILE A 12 -24.71 95.23 43.32
C ILE A 12 -25.30 94.48 42.12
N TYR A 13 -26.17 95.10 41.33
CA TYR A 13 -26.76 94.48 40.15
C TYR A 13 -25.70 94.14 39.10
N ILE A 14 -24.81 95.10 38.78
CA ILE A 14 -23.70 94.89 37.85
C ILE A 14 -22.76 93.80 38.38
N TYR A 15 -22.43 93.83 39.67
CA TYR A 15 -21.57 92.82 40.28
C TYR A 15 -22.17 91.42 40.20
N ILE A 16 -23.44 91.25 40.58
CA ILE A 16 -24.13 89.96 40.51
C ILE A 16 -24.27 89.50 39.06
N TYR A 17 -24.62 90.38 38.14
CA TYR A 17 -24.76 90.04 36.72
C TYR A 17 -23.43 89.57 36.12
N ILE A 18 -22.35 90.32 36.35
CA ILE A 18 -21.01 89.95 35.88
C ILE A 18 -20.55 88.65 36.53
N TYR A 19 -20.71 88.51 37.85
CA TYR A 19 -20.31 87.32 38.57
C TYR A 19 -21.07 86.08 38.08
N THR A 20 -22.39 86.15 37.98
CA THR A 20 -23.23 85.03 37.52
C THR A 20 -22.97 84.70 36.06
N TYR A 21 -22.81 85.69 35.18
CA TYR A 21 -22.50 85.47 33.78
C TYR A 21 -21.14 84.81 33.60
N ILE A 22 -20.09 85.33 34.24
CA ILE A 22 -18.75 84.75 34.18
C ILE A 22 -18.75 83.35 34.80
N HIS A 23 -19.36 83.18 35.98
CA HIS A 23 -19.38 81.89 36.66
C HIS A 23 -20.13 80.84 35.84
N THR A 24 -21.32 81.16 35.34
CA THR A 24 -22.11 80.22 34.53
C THR A 24 -21.45 79.93 33.20
N TYR A 25 -20.92 80.94 32.50
CA TYR A 25 -20.25 80.74 31.21
C TYR A 25 -18.98 79.90 31.36
N ILE A 26 -18.12 80.24 32.32
CA ILE A 26 -16.89 79.48 32.57
C ILE A 26 -17.23 78.07 33.04
N HIS A 27 -18.14 77.93 34.02
CA HIS A 27 -18.51 76.63 34.54
C HIS A 27 -19.13 75.75 33.45
N THR A 28 -20.10 76.26 32.69
CA THR A 28 -20.74 75.47 31.63
C THR A 28 -19.76 75.15 30.51
N TYR A 29 -18.96 76.11 30.04
CA TYR A 29 -18.00 75.87 28.97
C TYR A 29 -16.92 74.86 29.39
N ILE A 30 -16.30 75.05 30.55
CA ILE A 30 -15.27 74.14 31.05
C ILE A 30 -15.87 72.78 31.36
N HIS A 31 -16.99 72.73 32.09
CA HIS A 31 -17.62 71.46 32.45
C HIS A 31 -18.06 70.71 31.21
N THR A 32 -18.77 71.35 30.27
CA THR A 32 -19.24 70.66 29.06
C THR A 32 -18.08 70.25 28.18
N TYR A 33 -17.09 71.12 27.93
CA TYR A 33 -15.96 70.80 27.08
C TYR A 33 -15.11 69.67 27.67
N ILE A 34 -14.72 69.79 28.94
CA ILE A 34 -13.89 68.77 29.60
C ILE A 34 -14.68 67.48 29.74
N HIS A 35 -15.93 67.52 30.23
CA HIS A 35 -16.71 66.32 30.42
C HIS A 35 -16.99 65.62 29.09
N THR A 36 -17.42 66.35 28.06
CA THR A 36 -17.69 65.73 26.75
C THR A 36 -16.41 65.23 26.11
N TYR A 37 -15.32 65.99 26.11
CA TYR A 37 -14.07 65.56 25.50
C TYR A 37 -13.49 64.34 26.21
N ILE A 38 -13.36 64.39 27.54
CA ILE A 38 -12.82 63.27 28.32
C ILE A 38 -13.74 62.06 28.21
N HIS A 39 -15.05 62.24 28.42
CA HIS A 39 -15.98 61.12 28.37
C HIS A 39 -16.02 60.51 26.97
N THR A 40 -16.13 61.30 25.91
CA THR A 40 -16.18 60.76 24.54
C THR A 40 -14.86 60.11 24.17
N TYR A 41 -13.72 60.76 24.43
CA TYR A 41 -12.42 60.22 24.09
C TYR A 41 -12.12 58.93 24.84
N ILE A 42 -12.27 58.93 26.17
CA ILE A 42 -12.01 57.74 27.00
C ILE A 42 -13.01 56.64 26.65
N HIS A 43 -14.31 56.94 26.60
CA HIS A 43 -15.32 55.93 26.32
C HIS A 43 -15.12 55.34 24.92
N THR A 44 -14.94 56.17 23.88
CA THR A 44 -14.74 55.66 22.53
C THR A 44 -13.43 54.91 22.40
N TYR A 45 -12.32 55.43 22.93
CA TYR A 45 -11.03 54.77 22.84
C TYR A 45 -11.03 53.43 23.58
N ILE A 46 -11.46 53.42 24.85
CA ILE A 46 -11.51 52.19 25.65
C ILE A 46 -12.50 51.21 25.03
N HIS A 47 -13.73 51.65 24.71
CA HIS A 47 -14.73 50.74 24.15
C HIS A 47 -14.28 50.20 22.80
N THR A 48 -13.79 51.04 21.88
CA THR A 48 -13.35 50.56 20.57
C THR A 48 -12.11 49.68 20.70
N TYR A 49 -11.10 50.08 21.45
CA TYR A 49 -9.87 49.29 21.59
C TYR A 49 -10.15 47.96 22.28
N ILE A 50 -10.82 47.96 23.42
CA ILE A 50 -11.13 46.72 24.15
C ILE A 50 -12.06 45.84 23.33
N HIS A 51 -13.15 46.39 22.79
CA HIS A 51 -14.09 45.59 22.02
C HIS A 51 -13.44 45.03 20.76
N THR A 52 -12.73 45.86 19.97
CA THR A 52 -12.08 45.38 18.74
C THR A 52 -10.98 44.40 19.07
N TYR A 53 -10.10 44.68 20.02
CA TYR A 53 -9.00 43.79 20.37
C TYR A 53 -9.50 42.47 20.92
N ILE A 54 -10.39 42.48 21.92
CA ILE A 54 -10.92 41.26 22.52
C ILE A 54 -11.74 40.49 21.48
N HIS A 55 -12.65 41.15 20.78
CA HIS A 55 -13.49 40.46 19.80
C HIS A 55 -12.66 39.89 18.65
N THR A 56 -11.74 40.67 18.07
CA THR A 56 -10.91 40.17 16.96
C THR A 56 -9.97 39.08 17.44
N TYR A 57 -9.27 39.27 18.57
CA TYR A 57 -8.33 38.28 19.08
C TYR A 57 -9.03 36.98 19.46
N ILE A 58 -10.10 37.04 20.25
CA ILE A 58 -10.85 35.85 20.66
C ILE A 58 -11.49 35.19 19.46
N HIS A 59 -12.18 35.94 18.59
CA HIS A 59 -12.84 35.36 17.42
C HIS A 59 -11.81 34.73 16.48
N THR A 60 -10.72 35.43 16.15
CA THR A 60 -9.70 34.89 15.25
C THR A 60 -8.99 33.71 15.89
N TYR A 61 -8.58 33.78 17.15
CA TYR A 61 -7.90 32.68 17.82
C TYR A 61 -8.80 31.44 17.93
N ILE A 62 -10.03 31.60 18.44
CA ILE A 62 -10.97 30.49 18.56
C ILE A 62 -11.32 29.93 17.18
N HIS A 63 -11.69 30.77 16.23
CA HIS A 63 -12.06 30.31 14.90
C HIS A 63 -10.90 29.62 14.20
N THR A 64 -9.70 30.21 14.20
CA THR A 64 -8.53 29.60 13.56
C THR A 64 -8.13 28.32 14.27
N TYR A 65 -8.04 28.31 15.60
CA TYR A 65 -7.65 27.12 16.35
C TYR A 65 -8.66 25.99 16.18
N ILE A 66 -9.95 26.25 16.39
CA ILE A 66 -10.99 25.23 16.24
C ILE A 66 -11.07 24.76 14.80
N HIS A 67 -11.13 25.67 13.83
CA HIS A 67 -11.24 25.29 12.43
C HIS A 67 -10.01 24.51 11.98
N THR A 68 -8.80 24.98 12.28
CA THR A 68 -7.57 24.27 11.87
C THR A 68 -7.45 22.94 12.59
N TYR A 69 -7.68 22.88 13.90
CA TYR A 69 -7.58 21.64 14.66
C TYR A 69 -8.62 20.62 14.20
N ILE A 70 -9.90 21.00 14.12
CA ILE A 70 -10.96 20.09 13.68
C ILE A 70 -10.73 19.67 12.23
N HIS A 71 -10.46 20.61 11.32
CA HIS A 71 -10.24 20.29 9.93
C HIS A 71 -9.02 19.38 9.75
N THR A 72 -7.89 19.72 10.36
CA THR A 72 -6.68 18.90 10.24
C THR A 72 -6.88 17.54 10.90
N TYR A 73 -7.43 17.47 12.11
CA TYR A 73 -7.65 16.20 12.79
C TYR A 73 -8.63 15.31 12.04
N ILE A 74 -9.80 15.83 11.65
CA ILE A 74 -10.80 15.06 10.90
C ILE A 74 -10.25 14.66 9.54
N HIS A 75 -9.69 15.61 8.78
CA HIS A 75 -9.16 15.31 7.45
C HIS A 75 -8.03 14.29 7.53
N THR A 76 -7.04 14.49 8.40
CA THR A 76 -5.93 13.54 8.53
C THR A 76 -6.43 12.20 9.02
N TYR A 77 -7.20 12.14 10.10
CA TYR A 77 -7.68 10.87 10.65
C TYR A 77 -8.53 10.10 9.65
N ILE A 78 -9.54 10.74 9.04
CA ILE A 78 -10.41 10.10 8.06
C ILE A 78 -9.62 9.70 6.83
N HIS A 79 -8.83 10.62 6.26
CA HIS A 79 -8.06 10.33 5.06
C HIS A 79 -7.05 9.21 5.32
N THR A 80 -6.26 9.28 6.39
CA THR A 80 -5.30 8.24 6.72
C THR A 80 -6.01 6.93 7.00
N TYR A 81 -7.03 6.92 7.85
CA TYR A 81 -7.70 5.68 8.23
C TYR A 81 -8.37 5.01 7.02
N ILE A 82 -9.15 5.76 6.24
CA ILE A 82 -9.82 5.23 5.06
C ILE A 82 -8.79 4.80 4.02
N HIS A 83 -7.83 5.66 3.69
CA HIS A 83 -6.82 5.34 2.69
C HIS A 83 -5.99 4.14 3.11
N THR A 84 -5.46 4.11 4.33
CA THR A 84 -4.66 2.97 4.80
C THR A 84 -5.52 1.72 4.86
N TYR A 85 -6.70 1.77 5.49
CA TYR A 85 -7.53 0.58 5.65
C TYR A 85 -7.96 0.01 4.31
N ILE A 86 -8.50 0.84 3.41
CA ILE A 86 -8.94 0.41 2.08
C ILE A 86 -7.74 -0.07 1.27
N HIS A 87 -6.66 0.71 1.21
CA HIS A 87 -5.49 0.33 0.41
C HIS A 87 -4.87 -0.97 0.95
N THR A 88 -4.63 -1.07 2.26
CA THR A 88 -4.05 -2.29 2.83
C THR A 88 -5.00 -3.45 2.66
N TYR A 89 -6.28 -3.32 3.01
CA TYR A 89 -7.23 -4.43 2.93
C TYR A 89 -7.39 -4.92 1.50
N ILE A 90 -7.64 -4.02 0.55
CA ILE A 90 -7.79 -4.38 -0.87
C ILE A 90 -6.48 -4.96 -1.41
N HIS A 91 -5.35 -4.31 -1.18
CA HIS A 91 -4.07 -4.80 -1.66
C HIS A 91 -3.74 -6.16 -1.06
N THR A 92 -3.85 -6.34 0.26
CA THR A 92 -3.57 -7.63 0.89
C THR A 92 -4.55 -8.68 0.45
N TYR A 93 -5.86 -8.40 0.39
CA TYR A 93 -6.86 -9.38 0.02
C TYR A 93 -6.69 -9.80 -1.44
N ILE A 94 -6.62 -8.85 -2.36
CA ILE A 94 -6.43 -9.13 -3.79
C ILE A 94 -5.10 -9.84 -4.00
N HIS A 95 -4.00 -9.30 -3.48
CA HIS A 95 -2.68 -9.89 -3.69
C HIS A 95 -2.61 -11.29 -3.09
N THR A 96 -3.03 -11.49 -1.84
CA THR A 96 -2.98 -12.83 -1.21
C THR A 96 -3.94 -13.78 -1.90
N TYR A 97 -5.19 -13.40 -2.15
CA TYR A 97 -6.17 -14.29 -2.77
C TYR A 97 -5.77 -14.67 -4.19
N ILE A 98 -5.43 -13.70 -5.03
CA ILE A 98 -5.03 -13.97 -6.42
C ILE A 98 -3.70 -14.73 -6.45
N HIS A 99 -2.69 -14.29 -5.70
CA HIS A 99 -1.39 -14.96 -5.70
C HIS A 99 -1.51 -16.39 -5.16
N THR A 100 -2.19 -16.60 -4.04
CA THR A 100 -2.36 -17.95 -3.47
C THR A 100 -3.22 -18.81 -4.38
N TYR A 101 -4.34 -18.32 -4.90
CA TYR A 101 -5.20 -19.09 -5.77
C TYR A 101 -4.49 -19.47 -7.07
N ILE A 102 -3.87 -18.50 -7.77
CA ILE A 102 -3.15 -18.76 -9.02
C ILE A 102 -1.96 -19.67 -8.74
N HIS A 103 -1.13 -19.36 -7.74
CA HIS A 103 0.05 -20.16 -7.43
C HIS A 103 -0.35 -21.58 -7.03
N THR A 104 -1.30 -21.75 -6.12
CA THR A 104 -1.73 -23.09 -5.69
C THR A 104 -2.41 -23.83 -6.82
N TYR A 105 -3.32 -23.23 -7.57
CA TYR A 105 -4.02 -23.90 -8.66
C TYR A 105 -3.07 -24.29 -9.78
N ILE A 106 -2.24 -23.37 -10.27
CA ILE A 106 -1.28 -23.66 -11.33
C ILE A 106 -0.24 -24.66 -10.84
N HIS A 107 0.37 -24.43 -9.68
CA HIS A 107 1.40 -25.34 -9.17
C HIS A 107 0.84 -26.72 -8.91
N THR A 108 -0.32 -26.85 -8.24
CA THR A 108 -0.92 -28.17 -7.97
C THR A 108 -1.38 -28.82 -9.26
N TYR A 109 -2.05 -28.11 -10.17
CA TYR A 109 -2.54 -28.69 -11.41
C TYR A 109 -1.39 -29.14 -12.31
N ILE A 110 -0.41 -28.28 -12.56
CA ILE A 110 0.76 -28.62 -13.37
C ILE A 110 1.57 -29.73 -12.71
N HIS A 111 1.89 -29.59 -11.42
CA HIS A 111 2.69 -30.59 -10.72
C HIS A 111 1.96 -31.93 -10.68
N THR A 112 0.68 -31.97 -10.29
CA THR A 112 -0.07 -33.23 -10.24
C THR A 112 -0.27 -33.81 -11.63
N TYR A 113 -0.66 -33.03 -12.63
CA TYR A 113 -0.89 -33.54 -13.97
C TYR A 113 0.39 -34.05 -14.61
N ILE A 114 1.47 -33.27 -14.60
CA ILE A 114 2.76 -33.67 -15.18
C ILE A 114 3.33 -34.84 -14.39
N HIS A 115 3.40 -34.74 -13.06
CA HIS A 115 3.98 -35.81 -12.24
C HIS A 115 3.17 -37.10 -12.38
N THR A 116 1.85 -37.06 -12.21
CA THR A 116 1.02 -38.27 -12.33
C THR A 116 1.07 -38.82 -13.74
N TYR A 117 0.89 -38.01 -14.79
CA TYR A 117 0.88 -38.49 -16.16
C TYR A 117 2.23 -39.09 -16.54
N ILE A 118 3.33 -38.36 -16.35
CA ILE A 118 4.67 -38.86 -16.70
C ILE A 118 5.02 -40.06 -15.84
N HIS A 119 4.87 -39.98 -14.51
CA HIS A 119 5.28 -41.06 -13.62
C HIS A 119 4.41 -42.32 -13.82
N THR A 120 3.09 -42.19 -13.91
CA THR A 120 2.21 -43.35 -14.12
C THR A 120 2.38 -43.93 -15.52
N TYR A 121 2.47 -43.11 -16.56
CA TYR A 121 2.64 -43.59 -17.92
C TYR A 121 4.01 -44.26 -18.09
N THR A 122 5.10 -43.63 -17.66
CA THR A 122 6.43 -44.24 -17.75
C THR A 122 6.54 -45.50 -16.89
N ARG A 123 6.05 -45.46 -15.65
CA ARG A 123 6.13 -46.64 -14.76
C ARG A 123 5.26 -47.77 -15.27
N THR A 124 4.04 -47.51 -15.71
CA THR A 124 3.17 -48.57 -16.23
C THR A 124 3.70 -49.10 -17.54
N TYR A 125 4.04 -48.24 -18.51
CA TYR A 125 4.55 -48.65 -19.81
C TYR A 125 5.87 -49.41 -19.71
N VAL A 126 6.85 -48.91 -18.97
CA VAL A 126 8.13 -49.62 -18.77
C VAL A 126 7.88 -50.92 -18.03
N ARG A 127 7.09 -50.92 -16.96
CA ARG A 127 6.83 -52.15 -16.20
C ARG A 127 6.08 -53.19 -17.01
N THR A 128 5.05 -52.81 -17.75
CA THR A 128 4.28 -53.75 -18.57
C THR A 128 5.13 -54.24 -19.73
N TYR A 129 5.80 -53.35 -20.47
CA TYR A 129 6.59 -53.72 -21.63
C TYR A 129 7.81 -54.57 -21.27
N VAL A 130 8.57 -54.17 -20.24
CA VAL A 130 9.71 -54.97 -19.76
C VAL A 130 9.22 -56.30 -19.21
N ARG A 131 8.14 -56.32 -18.41
CA ARG A 131 7.62 -57.57 -17.85
C ARG A 131 7.07 -58.49 -18.92
N THR A 132 6.28 -58.00 -19.87
CA THR A 132 5.74 -58.83 -20.95
C THR A 132 6.86 -59.31 -21.85
N TYR A 133 7.80 -58.45 -22.23
CA TYR A 133 8.88 -58.82 -23.14
C TYR A 133 9.87 -59.79 -22.50
N ILE A 134 10.30 -59.54 -21.26
CA ILE A 134 11.15 -60.48 -20.52
C ILE A 134 10.38 -61.78 -20.26
N HIS A 135 9.12 -61.72 -19.85
CA HIS A 135 8.34 -62.92 -19.57
C HIS A 135 8.09 -63.76 -20.82
N THR A 136 7.68 -63.14 -21.93
CA THR A 136 7.49 -63.86 -23.19
C THR A 136 8.80 -64.41 -23.71
N TYR A 137 9.89 -63.63 -23.67
CA TYR A 137 11.19 -64.04 -24.17
C TYR A 137 11.84 -65.14 -23.31
N ILE A 138 11.79 -65.04 -21.98
CA ILE A 138 12.27 -66.10 -21.09
C ILE A 138 11.37 -67.32 -21.19
N HIS A 139 10.05 -67.16 -21.27
CA HIS A 139 9.13 -68.30 -21.40
C HIS A 139 9.32 -69.02 -22.74
N THR A 140 9.45 -68.29 -23.86
CA THR A 140 9.76 -68.90 -25.15
C THR A 140 11.15 -69.50 -25.16
N TYR A 141 12.15 -68.84 -24.57
CA TYR A 141 13.52 -69.36 -24.47
C TYR A 141 13.61 -70.64 -23.62
N ILE A 142 12.94 -70.70 -22.47
CA ILE A 142 12.87 -71.91 -21.63
C ILE A 142 12.09 -73.02 -22.37
N HIS A 143 11.00 -72.67 -23.06
CA HIS A 143 10.19 -73.63 -23.81
C HIS A 143 10.87 -74.10 -25.11
N THR A 144 11.84 -73.37 -25.66
CA THR A 144 12.68 -73.83 -26.77
C THR A 144 13.93 -74.58 -26.28
N GLN A 145 14.43 -74.28 -25.08
CA GLN A 145 15.57 -74.95 -24.43
C GLN A 145 15.20 -76.27 -23.72
N THR A 146 13.95 -76.71 -23.76
CA THR A 146 13.60 -78.11 -23.46
C THR A 146 14.04 -79.09 -24.55
N HIS A 147 14.71 -78.61 -25.61
CA HIS A 147 15.62 -79.41 -26.42
C HIS A 147 17.09 -79.05 -26.09
N PRO A 148 17.96 -80.06 -25.86
CA PRO A 148 19.14 -79.88 -25.02
C PRO A 148 20.30 -79.26 -25.79
N HIS A 149 20.65 -77.99 -25.54
CA HIS A 149 22.02 -77.51 -25.76
C HIS A 149 22.41 -76.41 -24.77
N THR A 150 23.55 -76.62 -24.11
CA THR A 150 24.14 -75.76 -23.06
C THR A 150 24.38 -74.32 -23.54
N PRO A 151 24.03 -73.28 -22.76
CA PRO A 151 24.24 -71.89 -23.15
C PRO A 151 25.73 -71.50 -23.09
N THR A 152 26.21 -70.77 -24.08
CA THR A 152 27.62 -70.35 -24.18
C THR A 152 27.81 -68.86 -23.82
N HIS A 153 29.05 -68.45 -23.56
CA HIS A 153 29.41 -67.07 -23.17
C HIS A 153 28.97 -66.00 -24.19
N ASP A 154 28.77 -66.37 -25.47
CA ASP A 154 28.27 -65.47 -26.51
C ASP A 154 26.79 -65.10 -26.30
N ASP A 155 25.99 -66.00 -25.70
CA ASP A 155 24.57 -65.78 -25.42
C ASP A 155 24.36 -64.73 -24.31
N PHE A 156 25.24 -64.73 -23.31
CA PHE A 156 25.26 -63.71 -22.24
C PHE A 156 25.71 -62.34 -22.77
N PHE A 157 26.69 -62.32 -23.69
CA PHE A 157 27.18 -61.07 -24.30
C PHE A 157 26.12 -60.46 -25.24
N ARG A 158 25.37 -61.28 -25.98
CA ARG A 158 24.22 -60.85 -26.78
C ARG A 158 23.08 -60.31 -25.93
N LEU A 159 22.82 -60.90 -24.76
CA LEU A 159 21.83 -60.37 -23.81
C LEU A 159 22.24 -58.99 -23.28
N TYR A 160 23.51 -58.82 -22.91
CA TYR A 160 24.03 -57.53 -22.41
C TYR A 160 24.00 -56.45 -23.50
N MET A 161 24.44 -56.78 -24.72
CA MET A 161 24.36 -55.88 -25.90
C MET A 161 22.92 -55.53 -26.27
N CYS A 162 21.97 -56.46 -26.16
CA CYS A 162 20.55 -56.18 -26.37
C CYS A 162 19.99 -55.24 -25.30
N ILE A 163 20.37 -55.43 -24.04
CA ILE A 163 19.96 -54.54 -22.94
C ILE A 163 20.54 -53.13 -23.14
N ASP A 164 21.80 -53.02 -23.57
CA ASP A 164 22.45 -51.72 -23.79
C ASP A 164 21.92 -51.02 -25.06
N ALA A 165 21.60 -51.76 -26.12
CA ALA A 165 20.91 -51.23 -27.31
C ALA A 165 19.47 -50.76 -26.98
N LEU A 166 18.77 -51.45 -26.08
CA LEU A 166 17.47 -51.02 -25.55
C LEU A 166 17.59 -49.76 -24.70
N ARG A 167 18.65 -49.65 -23.90
CA ARG A 167 18.93 -48.45 -23.10
C ARG A 167 19.16 -47.22 -23.99
N MET A 168 19.91 -47.37 -25.09
CA MET A 168 20.20 -46.28 -26.04
C MET A 168 18.96 -45.86 -26.87
N THR A 169 18.17 -46.83 -27.35
CA THR A 169 16.96 -46.53 -28.15
C THR A 169 15.82 -45.89 -27.33
N ILE A 170 15.72 -46.19 -26.03
CA ILE A 170 14.78 -45.52 -25.12
C ILE A 170 15.20 -44.07 -24.86
N ILE A 171 16.50 -43.76 -24.82
CA ILE A 171 17.00 -42.39 -24.63
C ILE A 171 16.77 -41.54 -25.90
N ASP A 172 17.05 -42.09 -27.09
CA ASP A 172 16.90 -41.38 -28.37
C ASP A 172 15.44 -41.10 -28.77
N ARG A 173 14.53 -42.06 -28.60
CA ARG A 173 13.10 -41.83 -28.91
C ARG A 173 12.43 -40.84 -27.95
N LYS A 174 12.93 -40.73 -26.72
CA LYS A 174 12.48 -39.75 -25.72
C LYS A 174 12.97 -38.33 -26.05
N TRP A 175 14.10 -38.20 -26.75
CA TRP A 175 14.63 -36.93 -27.24
C TRP A 175 13.88 -36.40 -28.47
N ILE A 176 13.56 -37.27 -29.43
CA ILE A 176 12.88 -36.90 -30.69
C ILE A 176 11.44 -36.44 -30.44
N SER A 177 10.74 -36.95 -29.43
CA SER A 177 9.38 -36.49 -29.08
C SER A 177 9.38 -35.17 -28.29
N MET A 178 10.46 -34.84 -27.60
CA MET A 178 10.57 -33.63 -26.75
C MET A 178 11.06 -32.41 -27.57
N ALA A 179 11.93 -32.62 -28.56
CA ALA A 179 12.45 -31.58 -29.45
C ALA A 179 11.41 -31.02 -30.45
N ARG A 180 10.34 -31.77 -30.77
CA ARG A 180 9.26 -31.30 -31.66
C ARG A 180 8.26 -30.36 -30.98
N GLY A 181 8.39 -30.11 -29.67
CA GLY A 181 7.40 -29.38 -28.87
C GLY A 181 7.78 -27.97 -28.41
N ASN A 182 9.05 -27.52 -28.52
CA ASN A 182 9.45 -26.18 -28.05
C ASN A 182 10.79 -25.75 -28.67
N THR A 183 10.76 -24.87 -29.65
CA THR A 183 11.94 -24.45 -30.44
C THR A 183 12.86 -23.42 -29.76
N GLU A 184 12.50 -22.83 -28.62
CA GLU A 184 13.33 -21.76 -28.01
C GLU A 184 13.94 -22.10 -26.64
N VAL A 185 13.32 -23.00 -25.86
CA VAL A 185 13.87 -23.45 -24.55
C VAL A 185 14.97 -24.51 -24.74
N SER A 186 15.06 -25.12 -25.92
CA SER A 186 15.95 -26.24 -26.24
C SER A 186 17.43 -25.91 -26.05
N ASN A 187 17.90 -24.73 -26.48
CA ASN A 187 19.34 -24.47 -26.59
C ASN A 187 20.05 -24.29 -25.23
N HIS A 188 19.36 -23.71 -24.24
CA HIS A 188 19.95 -23.47 -22.91
C HIS A 188 19.93 -24.75 -22.04
N VAL A 189 18.84 -25.53 -22.14
CA VAL A 189 18.74 -26.84 -21.47
C VAL A 189 19.66 -27.88 -22.13
N GLN A 190 19.85 -27.84 -23.45
CA GLN A 190 20.84 -28.66 -24.16
C GLN A 190 22.25 -28.44 -23.63
N ARG A 191 22.71 -27.19 -23.52
CA ARG A 191 24.09 -26.90 -23.15
C ARG A 191 24.41 -27.30 -21.70
N ASN A 192 23.42 -27.20 -20.80
CA ASN A 192 23.57 -27.56 -19.38
C ASN A 192 23.43 -29.08 -19.12
N PHE A 193 22.67 -29.80 -19.96
CA PHE A 193 22.51 -31.25 -19.84
C PHE A 193 23.70 -32.03 -20.41
N TRP A 194 24.29 -31.58 -21.53
CA TRP A 194 25.51 -32.19 -22.08
C TRP A 194 26.75 -31.95 -21.20
N THR A 195 26.86 -30.77 -20.56
CA THR A 195 27.91 -30.51 -19.55
C THR A 195 27.69 -31.30 -18.26
N TRP A 196 26.45 -31.65 -17.90
CA TRP A 196 26.18 -32.54 -16.77
C TRP A 196 26.46 -34.02 -17.08
N ILE A 197 26.20 -34.48 -18.30
CA ILE A 197 26.46 -35.88 -18.71
C ILE A 197 27.94 -36.13 -19.08
N PHE A 198 28.61 -35.20 -19.77
CA PHE A 198 29.97 -35.39 -20.26
C PHE A 198 31.02 -34.49 -19.59
N GLY A 199 30.60 -33.52 -18.76
CA GLY A 199 31.50 -32.52 -18.16
C GLY A 199 32.08 -32.91 -16.80
N ARG A 200 32.38 -34.19 -16.58
CA ARG A 200 33.30 -34.61 -15.51
C ARG A 200 34.02 -35.91 -15.85
N SER A 201 34.84 -35.82 -16.89
CA SER A 201 35.96 -36.74 -17.10
C SER A 201 37.04 -36.01 -17.90
N SER A 202 37.78 -35.15 -17.21
CA SER A 202 39.19 -34.87 -17.45
C SER A 202 39.88 -34.97 -16.11
#